data_AF-A0A356FVV5-F1
#
_entry.id   AF-A0A356FVV5-F1
#
_cell.length_a   1.000
_cell.length_b   1.000
_cell.length_c   1.000
_cell.angle_alpha   90.00
_cell.angle_beta   90.00
_cell.angle_gamma   90.00
#
_symmetry.space_group_name_H-M   'P 1'
#
loop_
_entity.id
_entity.type
_entity.pdbx_description
1 polymer ?
#
loop_
_entity_poly.entity_id
_entity_poly.type
_entity_poly.pdbx_seq_one_letter_code
_entity_poly.pdbx_strand_id
1 'polypeptide(L)'
;MKLFVLASALILAGCAVFQPRGEQPFYERAYALPAEAREWAKTAPLPDLCQATKNWRPEAIRNAALNEIYARQIDTRACYYTGMELTP
;
A
#
# COMPACT_ATOMS: atom_id res chain seq x y z
N MET A 1 8.10 48.70 13.35
CA MET A 1 6.93 48.37 12.49
C MET A 1 7.43 47.70 11.22
N LYS A 2 6.76 46.62 10.81
CA LYS A 2 6.87 45.90 9.52
C LYS A 2 8.10 44.99 9.32
N LEU A 3 8.10 43.82 9.96
CA LEU A 3 8.63 42.59 9.34
C LEU A 3 7.42 41.77 8.88
N PHE A 4 6.95 42.07 7.67
CA PHE A 4 5.88 41.32 7.03
C PHE A 4 6.48 40.11 6.30
N VAL A 5 6.19 38.93 6.86
CA VAL A 5 5.66 37.76 6.15
C VAL A 5 6.36 37.40 4.84
N LEU A 6 7.42 36.59 4.93
CA LEU A 6 7.89 35.73 3.84
C LEU A 6 8.35 34.39 4.45
N ALA A 7 7.40 33.63 4.98
CA ALA A 7 7.63 32.27 5.49
C ALA A 7 6.65 31.27 4.84
N SER A 8 6.25 31.53 3.59
CA SER A 8 5.33 30.68 2.83
C SER A 8 6.08 29.79 1.83
N ALA A 9 7.08 29.04 2.29
CA ALA A 9 7.86 28.14 1.43
C ALA A 9 8.23 26.80 2.10
N LEU A 10 7.40 26.31 3.02
CA LEU A 10 7.56 25.00 3.68
C LEU A 10 6.41 24.03 3.35
N ILE A 11 5.81 24.19 2.17
CA ILE A 11 4.81 23.26 1.64
C ILE A 11 5.33 22.72 0.30
N LEU A 12 6.41 21.94 0.35
CA LEU A 12 6.77 21.09 -0.79
C LEU A 12 7.38 19.79 -0.27
N ALA A 13 6.58 18.74 -0.46
CA ALA A 13 7.03 17.39 -0.80
C ALA A 13 7.99 16.74 0.19
N GLY A 14 7.47 16.45 1.37
CA GLY A 14 8.07 15.51 2.29
C GLY A 14 6.99 14.72 3.01
N CYS A 15 6.10 14.05 2.28
CA CYS A 15 5.38 12.90 2.85
C CYS A 15 6.41 11.79 3.11
N ALA A 16 7.30 12.00 4.07
CA ALA A 16 7.97 10.92 4.74
C ALA A 16 6.84 10.15 5.41
N VAL A 17 6.42 9.05 4.75
CA VAL A 17 5.52 8.06 5.30
C VAL A 17 6.12 7.63 6.62
N PHE A 18 5.60 8.21 7.70
CA PHE A 18 5.96 7.86 9.05
C PHE A 18 5.34 6.48 9.29
N GLN A 19 6.04 5.43 8.87
CA GLN A 19 5.65 4.07 9.24
C GLN A 19 5.92 3.94 10.74
N PRO A 20 4.90 3.74 11.59
CA PRO A 20 5.13 3.47 13.00
C PRO A 20 5.97 2.19 13.11
N ARG A 21 7.20 2.33 13.62
CA ARG A 21 8.07 1.20 13.96
C ARG A 21 7.40 0.40 15.09
N GLY A 22 6.56 -0.56 14.73
CA GLY A 22 5.91 -1.44 15.68
C GLY A 22 4.57 -2.00 15.21
N GLU A 23 3.93 -1.40 14.19
CA GLU A 23 2.69 -1.93 13.65
C GLU A 23 2.98 -2.87 12.48
N GLN A 24 2.58 -4.14 12.64
CA GLN A 24 2.73 -5.14 11.61
C GLN A 24 1.99 -4.66 10.33
N PRO A 25 2.61 -4.73 9.14
CA PRO A 25 1.94 -4.34 7.90
C PRO A 25 0.63 -5.10 7.74
N PHE A 26 -0.40 -4.43 7.23
CA PHE A 26 -1.74 -5.03 7.13
C PHE A 26 -1.74 -6.36 6.40
N TYR A 27 -0.95 -6.46 5.32
CA TYR A 27 -0.86 -7.66 4.50
C TYR A 27 -0.28 -8.89 5.23
N GLU A 28 0.24 -8.73 6.46
CA GLU A 28 0.74 -9.82 7.29
C GLU A 28 -0.24 -10.23 8.41
N ARG A 29 -1.37 -9.54 8.55
CA ARG A 29 -2.36 -9.82 9.60
C ARG A 29 -3.07 -11.14 9.32
N ALA A 30 -2.78 -12.16 10.13
CA ALA A 30 -3.31 -13.52 9.97
C ALA A 30 -4.85 -13.61 10.01
N TYR A 31 -5.52 -12.67 10.68
CA TYR A 31 -6.97 -12.70 10.93
C TYR A 31 -7.73 -11.54 10.28
N ALA A 32 -7.20 -10.92 9.23
CA ALA A 32 -7.90 -9.85 8.54
C ALA A 32 -9.24 -10.36 7.95
N LEU A 33 -10.34 -9.70 8.31
CA LEU A 33 -11.65 -10.07 7.78
C LEU A 33 -11.72 -9.73 6.28
N PRO A 34 -12.50 -10.47 5.47
CA PRO A 34 -12.62 -10.18 4.04
C PRO A 34 -13.07 -8.75 3.72
N ALA A 35 -13.95 -8.16 4.55
CA ALA A 35 -14.39 -6.77 4.38
C ALA A 35 -13.24 -5.78 4.65
N GLU A 36 -12.47 -6.00 5.71
CA GLU A 36 -11.31 -5.16 6.06
C GLU A 36 -10.23 -5.24 4.99
N ALA A 37 -9.92 -6.44 4.50
CA ALA A 37 -8.96 -6.64 3.44
C ALA A 37 -9.33 -5.89 2.15
N ARG A 38 -10.61 -5.85 1.81
CA ARG A 38 -11.11 -5.07 0.65
C ARG A 38 -10.94 -3.57 0.85
N GLU A 39 -11.34 -3.03 2.00
CA GLU A 39 -11.20 -1.59 2.26
C GLU A 39 -9.73 -1.16 2.34
N TRP A 40 -8.88 -2.01 2.93
CA TRP A 40 -7.44 -1.80 2.91
C TRP A 40 -6.90 -1.77 1.48
N ALA A 41 -7.23 -2.76 0.63
CA ALA A 41 -6.67 -2.86 -0.72
C ALA A 41 -6.96 -1.61 -1.57
N LYS A 42 -8.16 -1.04 -1.46
CA LYS A 42 -8.55 0.20 -2.18
C LYS A 42 -7.61 1.38 -1.95
N THR A 43 -6.99 1.45 -0.78
CA THR A 43 -6.13 2.56 -0.36
C THR A 43 -4.66 2.17 -0.26
N ALA A 44 -4.34 0.88 -0.38
CA ALA A 44 -2.98 0.37 -0.26
C ALA A 44 -2.09 0.85 -1.42
N PRO A 45 -0.84 1.24 -1.12
CA PRO A 45 0.13 1.59 -2.15
C PRO A 45 0.57 0.33 -2.91
N LEU A 46 1.03 0.50 -4.16
CA LEU A 46 1.43 -0.62 -5.03
C LEU A 46 2.42 -1.59 -4.35
N PRO A 47 3.50 -1.16 -3.68
CA PRO A 47 4.43 -2.08 -3.01
C PRO A 47 3.74 -3.03 -2.02
N ASP A 48 2.77 -2.53 -1.27
CA ASP A 48 2.03 -3.32 -0.29
C ASP A 48 1.06 -4.30 -0.96
N LEU A 49 0.40 -3.86 -2.04
CA LEU A 49 -0.41 -4.73 -2.90
C LEU A 49 0.47 -5.87 -3.47
N CYS A 50 1.67 -5.57 -3.95
CA CYS A 50 2.60 -6.60 -4.46
C CYS A 50 3.02 -7.61 -3.38
N GLN A 51 3.22 -7.16 -2.13
CA GLN A 51 3.56 -8.04 -1.02
C GLN A 51 2.37 -8.90 -0.58
N ALA A 52 1.15 -8.40 -0.74
CA ALA A 52 -0.08 -9.06 -0.38
C ALA A 52 -0.47 -10.20 -1.33
N THR A 53 -0.04 -10.17 -2.60
CA THR A 53 -0.36 -11.22 -3.58
C THR A 53 0.45 -12.51 -3.38
N LYS A 54 1.42 -12.55 -2.46
CA LYS A 54 2.26 -13.74 -2.24
C LYS A 54 1.41 -14.90 -1.70
N ASN A 55 1.73 -16.13 -2.11
CA ASN A 55 0.90 -17.30 -1.82
C ASN A 55 0.75 -17.62 -0.32
N TRP A 56 1.75 -17.29 0.49
CA TRP A 56 1.77 -17.47 1.96
C TRP A 56 1.03 -16.37 2.72
N ARG A 57 0.45 -15.37 2.03
CA ARG A 57 -0.41 -14.39 2.67
C ARG A 57 -1.80 -14.96 2.92
N PRO A 58 -2.52 -14.46 3.95
CA PRO A 58 -3.91 -14.86 4.18
C PRO A 58 -4.77 -14.67 2.93
N GLU A 59 -5.62 -15.65 2.64
CA GLU A 59 -6.38 -15.70 1.39
C GLU A 59 -7.23 -14.45 1.16
N ALA A 60 -7.89 -13.92 2.20
CA ALA A 60 -8.69 -12.71 2.12
C ALA A 60 -7.86 -11.49 1.66
N ILE A 61 -6.63 -11.36 2.17
CA ILE A 61 -5.69 -10.30 1.81
C ILE A 61 -5.20 -10.49 0.38
N ARG A 62 -4.80 -11.72 0.03
CA ARG A 62 -4.30 -12.06 -1.30
C ARG A 62 -5.35 -11.75 -2.38
N ASN A 63 -6.58 -12.22 -2.17
CA ASN A 63 -7.67 -12.03 -3.13
C ASN A 63 -8.07 -10.55 -3.23
N ALA A 64 -8.08 -9.80 -2.11
CA ALA A 64 -8.34 -8.37 -2.14
C ALA A 64 -7.29 -7.61 -2.96
N ALA A 65 -6.00 -7.92 -2.77
CA ALA A 65 -4.92 -7.29 -3.52
C ALA A 65 -4.96 -7.62 -5.02
N LEU A 66 -5.19 -8.90 -5.39
CA LEU A 66 -5.33 -9.33 -6.78
C LEU A 66 -6.49 -8.62 -7.48
N ASN A 67 -7.66 -8.59 -6.83
CA ASN A 67 -8.85 -7.94 -7.37
C ASN A 67 -8.62 -6.44 -7.58
N GLU A 68 -7.95 -5.78 -6.64
CA GLU A 68 -7.66 -4.35 -6.72
C GLU A 68 -6.67 -4.03 -7.85
N ILE A 69 -5.60 -4.81 -7.97
CA ILE A 69 -4.62 -4.69 -9.07
C ILE A 69 -5.32 -4.83 -10.43
N TYR A 70 -6.20 -5.83 -10.56
CA TYR A 70 -6.96 -6.07 -11.78
C TYR A 70 -7.97 -4.95 -12.08
N ALA A 71 -8.73 -4.53 -11.07
CA ALA A 71 -9.75 -3.50 -11.21
C ALA A 71 -9.16 -2.14 -11.61
N ARG A 72 -7.98 -1.80 -11.09
CA ARG A 72 -7.27 -0.56 -11.39
C ARG A 72 -6.35 -0.63 -12.61
N GLN A 73 -6.25 -1.79 -13.26
CA GLN A 73 -5.33 -2.00 -14.40
C GLN A 73 -3.90 -1.55 -14.07
N ILE A 74 -3.42 -1.83 -12.85
CA ILE A 74 -2.13 -1.32 -12.38
C ILE A 74 -1.00 -2.02 -13.16
N ASP A 75 -0.02 -1.25 -13.65
CA ASP A 75 1.21 -1.83 -14.20
C ASP A 75 2.00 -2.51 -13.06
N THR A 76 1.98 -3.84 -13.09
CA THR A 76 2.61 -4.69 -12.09
C THR A 76 4.09 -4.96 -12.38
N ARG A 77 4.70 -4.35 -13.39
CA ARG A 77 6.11 -4.56 -13.71
C ARG A 77 7.03 -4.24 -12.53
N ALA A 78 6.69 -3.21 -11.75
CA ALA A 78 7.41 -2.84 -10.53
C ALA A 78 7.37 -3.93 -9.44
N CYS A 79 6.34 -4.78 -9.44
CA CYS A 79 6.16 -5.82 -8.46
C CYS A 79 7.00 -7.08 -8.73
N TYR A 80 7.49 -7.32 -9.94
CA TYR A 80 8.34 -8.50 -10.22
C TYR A 80 9.59 -8.54 -9.34
N TYR A 81 10.17 -7.37 -9.02
CA TYR A 81 11.30 -7.25 -8.11
C TYR A 81 10.97 -7.58 -6.64
N THR A 82 9.68 -7.63 -6.30
CA THR A 82 9.22 -7.94 -4.93
C THR A 82 8.91 -9.42 -4.70
N GLY A 83 9.02 -10.25 -5.76
CA GLY A 83 8.71 -11.68 -5.74
C GLY A 83 7.21 -11.95 -5.84
N MET A 84 6.52 -11.24 -6.74
CA MET A 84 5.09 -11.38 -6.93
C MET A 84 4.74 -12.64 -7.71
N GLU A 85 3.81 -13.45 -7.19
CA GLU A 85 3.32 -14.67 -7.84
C GLU A 85 2.01 -14.40 -8.60
N LEU A 86 2.07 -13.54 -9.63
CA LEU A 86 1.01 -13.47 -10.63
C LEU A 86 1.33 -14.51 -11.71
N THR A 87 0.40 -15.42 -11.96
CA THR A 87 0.44 -16.20 -13.19
C THR A 87 0.08 -15.24 -14.34
N PRO A 88 0.88 -15.19 -15.42
CA PRO A 88 0.59 -14.33 -16.58
C PRO A 88 -0.75 -14.65 -17.24
#